data_AF-A0A9W6GVB5-F1
#
_entry.id   AF-A0A9W6GVB5-F1
#
_cell.length_a   1.000
_cell.length_b   1.000
_cell.length_c   1.000
_cell.angle_alpha   90.00
_cell.angle_beta   90.00
_cell.angle_gamma   90.00
#
_symmetry.space_group_name_H-M   'P 1'
#
loop_
_entity.id
_entity.type
_entity.pdbx_description
1 polymer ?
#
loop_
_entity_poly.entity_id
_entity_poly.type
_entity_poly.pdbx_seq_one_letter_code
_entity_poly.pdbx_strand_id
1 'polypeptide(L)'
;MEIKNAVITSAKFDTERGLSAWLMLDYGGSGQGFGGYLLYAPSGWKAHAEPGSFCGHFVWRCLEIAGVDDWSKLTGRTIRVRADSGKVHAIGHIVQDKWFDPSDEFSAIAKATGGAA
;
A
#
# COMPACT_ATOMS: atom_id res chain seq x y z
N MET A 1 -17.80 4.35 -4.51
CA MET A 1 -16.48 4.53 -3.89
C MET A 1 -16.55 5.78 -3.05
N GLU A 2 -16.12 5.71 -1.80
CA GLU A 2 -16.24 6.81 -0.83
C GLU A 2 -14.85 7.26 -0.37
N ILE A 3 -14.75 8.56 -0.05
CA ILE A 3 -13.56 9.13 0.60
C ILE A 3 -13.88 9.31 2.08
N LYS A 4 -13.07 8.70 2.93
CA LYS A 4 -13.17 8.79 4.39
C LYS A 4 -11.81 8.93 5.02
N ASN A 5 -11.78 9.42 6.26
CA ASN A 5 -10.55 9.48 7.04
C ASN A 5 -10.39 8.19 7.86
N ALA A 6 -9.15 7.79 8.10
CA ALA A 6 -8.82 6.67 8.95
C ALA A 6 -7.60 6.95 9.81
N VAL A 7 -7.52 6.27 10.95
CA VAL A 7 -6.29 6.15 11.74
C VAL A 7 -5.63 4.81 11.40
N ILE A 8 -4.33 4.83 11.13
CA ILE A 8 -3.55 3.60 10.99
C ILE A 8 -3.36 2.99 12.38
N THR A 9 -3.94 1.83 12.64
CA THR A 9 -3.85 1.14 13.95
C THR A 9 -2.76 0.07 13.99
N SER A 10 -2.29 -0.39 12.83
CA SER A 10 -1.18 -1.34 12.72
C SER A 10 -0.54 -1.25 11.34
N ALA A 11 0.78 -1.41 11.28
CA ALA A 11 1.56 -1.53 10.05
C ALA A 11 2.50 -2.74 10.16
N LYS A 12 2.32 -3.76 9.31
CA LYS A 12 3.07 -5.02 9.39
C LYS A 12 3.51 -5.52 8.03
N PHE A 13 4.65 -6.21 8.01
CA PHE A 13 5.04 -7.08 6.91
C PHE A 13 4.53 -8.49 7.15
N ASP A 14 4.27 -9.22 6.07
CA ASP A 14 3.85 -10.62 6.06
C ASP A 14 4.68 -11.37 4.99
N THR A 15 5.05 -12.62 5.28
CA THR A 15 5.90 -13.45 4.42
C THR A 15 5.30 -14.80 4.06
N GLU A 16 4.04 -15.08 4.43
CA GLU A 16 3.42 -16.40 4.23
C GLU A 16 3.31 -16.78 2.74
N ARG A 17 3.11 -15.78 1.88
CA ARG A 17 2.91 -15.96 0.43
C ARG A 17 3.86 -15.10 -0.41
N GLY A 18 5.07 -14.87 0.10
CA GLY A 18 5.99 -13.86 -0.40
C GLY A 18 5.92 -12.60 0.47
N LEU A 19 6.82 -11.64 0.26
CA LEU A 19 6.81 -10.40 1.03
C LEU A 19 5.61 -9.56 0.62
N SER A 20 4.75 -9.25 1.60
CA SER A 20 3.65 -8.31 1.49
C SER A 20 3.64 -7.39 2.71
N ALA A 21 2.82 -6.35 2.66
CA ALA A 21 2.62 -5.43 3.77
C ALA A 21 1.15 -5.09 3.94
N TRP A 22 0.75 -4.77 5.17
CA TRP A 22 -0.60 -4.41 5.56
C TRP A 22 -0.61 -3.20 6.47
N LEU A 23 -1.49 -2.24 6.17
CA LEU A 23 -1.94 -1.19 7.08
C LEU A 23 -3.36 -1.53 7.53
N MET A 24 -3.59 -1.61 8.84
CA MET A 24 -4.94 -1.71 9.39
C MET A 24 -5.48 -0.31 9.64
N LEU A 25 -6.67 -0.04 9.10
CA LEU A 25 -7.28 1.28 9.09
C LEU A 25 -8.55 1.24 9.95
N ASP A 26 -8.67 2.18 10.89
CA ASP A 26 -9.87 2.40 11.68
C ASP A 26 -10.57 3.69 11.25
N TYR A 27 -11.85 3.56 10.88
CA TYR A 27 -12.73 4.64 10.46
C TYR A 27 -13.56 5.23 11.61
N GLY A 28 -13.29 4.86 12.87
CA GLY A 28 -14.03 5.29 14.06
C GLY A 28 -15.19 4.36 14.43
N GLY A 29 -15.01 3.05 14.28
CA GLY A 29 -16.03 2.02 14.60
C GLY A 29 -16.13 0.88 13.59
N SER A 30 -15.46 1.00 12.45
CA SER A 30 -15.26 -0.07 11.47
C SER A 30 -13.84 0.03 10.91
N GLY A 31 -13.32 -1.06 10.35
CA GLY A 31 -11.96 -1.06 9.82
C GLY A 31 -11.79 -1.96 8.61
N GLN A 32 -10.74 -1.68 7.85
CA GLN A 32 -10.33 -2.44 6.68
C GLN A 32 -8.81 -2.50 6.60
N GLY A 33 -8.28 -3.54 5.96
CA GLY A 33 -6.87 -3.65 5.61
C GLY A 33 -6.58 -2.96 4.27
N PHE A 34 -5.47 -2.24 4.20
CA PHE A 34 -4.86 -1.77 2.96
C PHE A 34 -3.51 -2.44 2.77
N GLY A 35 -3.34 -3.16 1.66
CA GLY A 35 -2.13 -3.95 1.42
C GLY A 35 -2.44 -5.32 0.83
N GLY A 36 -1.62 -6.30 1.16
CA GLY A 36 -1.76 -7.68 0.66
C GLY A 36 -1.24 -7.92 -0.75
N TYR A 37 -0.63 -6.91 -1.36
CA TYR A 37 0.06 -7.05 -2.65
C TYR A 37 1.32 -7.90 -2.50
N LEU A 38 1.64 -8.70 -3.52
CA LEU A 38 2.93 -9.39 -3.60
C LEU A 38 4.02 -8.36 -3.94
N LEU A 39 4.75 -7.90 -2.93
CA LEU A 39 5.78 -6.86 -3.08
C LEU A 39 7.15 -7.43 -3.48
N TYR A 40 7.40 -8.69 -3.11
CA TYR A 40 8.56 -9.45 -3.53
C TYR A 40 8.30 -10.96 -3.42
N ALA A 41 8.62 -11.68 -4.49
CA ALA A 41 8.62 -13.14 -4.52
C ALA A 41 10.06 -13.68 -4.43
N PRO A 42 10.38 -14.57 -3.49
CA PRO A 42 11.69 -15.22 -3.42
C PRO A 42 12.02 -16.03 -4.68
N SER A 43 13.31 -16.14 -4.99
CA SER A 43 13.79 -16.96 -6.11
C SER A 43 13.30 -18.42 -6.01
N GLY A 44 12.70 -18.94 -7.08
CA GLY A 44 12.19 -20.31 -7.15
C GLY A 44 10.68 -20.45 -6.96
N TRP A 45 9.97 -19.37 -6.61
CA TRP A 45 8.51 -19.37 -6.60
C TRP A 45 7.97 -19.26 -8.03
N LYS A 46 7.18 -20.26 -8.45
CA LYS A 46 6.57 -20.31 -9.81
C LYS A 46 5.45 -19.29 -10.01
N ALA A 47 5.00 -18.62 -8.96
CA ALA A 47 3.94 -17.63 -8.99
C ALA A 47 4.48 -16.29 -9.52
N HIS A 48 4.32 -16.10 -10.83
CA HIS A 48 4.15 -14.82 -11.54
C HIS A 48 5.25 -13.76 -11.28
N ALA A 49 6.26 -13.60 -12.14
CA ALA A 49 6.18 -12.93 -13.45
C ALA A 49 5.46 -11.57 -13.46
N GLU A 50 5.26 -10.89 -12.31
CA GLU A 50 5.03 -9.44 -12.34
C GLU A 50 6.37 -8.69 -12.52
N PRO A 51 6.42 -7.66 -13.38
CA PRO A 51 7.66 -6.97 -13.68
C PRO A 51 8.02 -6.06 -12.51
N GLY A 52 8.86 -6.57 -11.60
CA GLY A 52 9.55 -5.77 -10.61
C GLY A 52 9.15 -6.03 -9.16
N SER A 53 10.11 -5.83 -8.25
CA SER A 53 9.84 -5.75 -6.83
C SER A 53 9.28 -4.36 -6.52
N PHE A 54 8.00 -4.30 -6.15
CA PHE A 54 7.33 -3.05 -5.77
C PHE A 54 7.52 -2.67 -4.31
N CYS A 55 8.27 -3.46 -3.53
CA CYS A 55 8.40 -3.27 -2.08
C CYS A 55 8.92 -1.87 -1.72
N GLY A 56 10.01 -1.43 -2.34
CA GLY A 56 10.56 -0.10 -2.07
C GLY A 56 9.57 1.03 -2.36
N HIS A 57 8.83 0.90 -3.48
CA HIS A 57 7.81 1.88 -3.87
C HIS A 57 6.63 1.90 -2.89
N PHE A 58 6.06 0.74 -2.56
CA PHE A 58 4.94 0.64 -1.62
C PHE A 58 5.30 1.22 -0.26
N VAL A 59 6.47 0.87 0.28
CA VAL A 59 6.96 1.39 1.56
C VAL A 59 7.09 2.91 1.50
N TRP A 60 7.77 3.43 0.48
CA TRP A 60 7.96 4.87 0.31
C TRP A 60 6.64 5.64 0.22
N ARG A 61 5.69 5.16 -0.59
CA ARG A 61 4.39 5.82 -0.75
C ARG A 61 3.60 5.82 0.57
N CYS A 62 3.59 4.73 1.32
CA CYS A 62 2.95 4.68 2.65
C CYS A 62 3.56 5.71 3.63
N LEU A 63 4.89 5.80 3.68
CA LEU A 63 5.61 6.79 4.51
C LEU A 63 5.28 8.22 4.08
N GLU A 64 5.31 8.51 2.77
CA GLU A 64 5.00 9.83 2.23
C GLU A 64 3.57 10.26 2.55
N ILE A 65 2.60 9.37 2.37
CA ILE A 65 1.19 9.64 2.63
C ILE A 65 0.92 9.92 4.12
N ALA A 66 1.56 9.17 5.01
CA ALA A 66 1.44 9.37 6.45
C ALA A 66 2.27 10.55 6.98
N GLY A 67 3.19 11.10 6.17
CA GLY A 67 4.08 12.19 6.53
C GLY A 67 5.10 11.78 7.59
N VAL A 68 5.66 10.58 7.47
CA VAL A 68 6.67 10.02 8.39
C VAL A 68 7.87 9.47 7.61
N ASP A 69 8.97 9.22 8.31
CA ASP A 69 10.25 8.72 7.77
C ASP A 69 10.59 7.30 8.24
N ASP A 70 9.75 6.71 9.11
CA ASP A 70 9.97 5.42 9.74
C ASP A 70 8.65 4.63 9.76
N TRP A 71 8.73 3.36 9.35
CA TRP A 71 7.57 2.46 9.29
C TRP A 71 6.88 2.29 10.65
N SER A 72 7.65 2.27 11.73
CA SER A 72 7.11 2.17 13.10
C SER A 72 6.27 3.39 13.51
N LYS A 73 6.49 4.55 12.87
CA LYS A 73 5.74 5.79 13.12
C LYS A 73 4.44 5.88 12.32
N LEU A 74 4.10 4.88 11.49
CA LEU A 74 2.82 4.85 10.77
C LEU A 74 1.63 4.71 11.71
N THR A 75 1.78 3.92 12.78
CA THR A 75 0.71 3.72 13.76
C THR A 75 0.34 5.05 14.43
N GLY A 76 -0.95 5.34 14.50
CA GLY A 76 -1.50 6.59 15.05
C GLY A 76 -1.58 7.74 14.04
N ARG A 77 -1.08 7.58 12.81
CA ARG A 77 -1.22 8.61 11.77
C ARG A 77 -2.61 8.60 11.16
N THR A 78 -3.18 9.79 10.96
CA THR A 78 -4.45 9.97 10.24
C THR A 78 -4.19 10.16 8.75
N ILE A 79 -4.93 9.45 7.91
CA ILE A 79 -4.85 9.51 6.45
C ILE A 79 -6.25 9.58 5.84
N ARG A 80 -6.32 9.97 4.57
CA ARG A 80 -7.52 9.80 3.73
C ARG A 80 -7.50 8.42 3.09
N VAL A 81 -8.68 7.91 2.79
CA VAL A 81 -8.87 6.56 2.26
C VAL A 81 -9.96 6.59 1.20
N ARG A 82 -9.69 6.01 0.03
CA ARG A 82 -10.67 5.70 -1.01
C ARG A 82 -11.00 4.23 -0.93
N ALA A 83 -12.23 3.90 -0.52
CA ALA A 83 -12.64 2.52 -0.31
C ALA A 83 -14.10 2.27 -0.72
N ASP A 84 -14.42 1.00 -0.89
CA ASP A 84 -15.79 0.48 -0.93
C ASP A 84 -15.94 -0.62 0.15
N SER A 85 -17.05 -1.37 0.13
CA SER A 85 -17.29 -2.45 1.08
C SER A 85 -16.32 -3.63 0.95
N GLY A 86 -15.72 -3.82 -0.22
CA GLY A 86 -14.85 -4.96 -0.51
C GLY A 86 -13.36 -4.67 -0.30
N LYS A 87 -12.89 -3.47 -0.64
CA LYS A 87 -11.45 -3.14 -0.52
C LYS A 87 -11.16 -1.65 -0.35
N VAL A 88 -9.93 -1.39 0.07
CA VAL A 88 -9.30 -0.07 0.03
C VAL A 88 -8.51 0.04 -1.28
N HIS A 89 -8.86 1.01 -2.13
CA HIS A 89 -8.20 1.22 -3.42
C HIS A 89 -6.96 2.09 -3.27
N ALA A 90 -7.08 3.18 -2.52
CA ALA A 90 -6.00 4.14 -2.36
C ALA A 90 -5.98 4.78 -0.98
N ILE A 91 -4.80 5.18 -0.54
CA ILE A 91 -4.58 6.03 0.64
C ILE A 91 -4.12 7.42 0.21
N GLY A 92 -4.48 8.44 0.98
CA GLY A 92 -4.20 9.84 0.65
C GLY A 92 -3.67 10.61 1.85
N HIS A 93 -2.78 11.56 1.61
CA HIS A 93 -2.25 12.39 2.68
C HIS A 93 -3.38 13.25 3.25
N ILE A 94 -3.41 13.48 4.58
CA ILE A 94 -4.55 14.12 5.25
C ILE A 94 -4.78 15.59 4.84
N VAL A 95 -3.69 16.35 4.65
CA VAL A 95 -3.73 17.75 4.16
C VAL A 95 -3.39 17.90 2.67
N GLN A 96 -2.23 17.38 2.25
CA GLN A 96 -1.75 17.49 0.86
C GLN A 96 -2.59 16.66 -0.10
N ASP A 97 -2.77 17.14 -1.34
CA ASP A 97 -3.47 16.39 -2.38
C ASP A 97 -2.60 15.33 -3.06
N LYS A 98 -2.05 14.43 -2.23
CA LYS A 98 -1.28 13.27 -2.65
C LYS A 98 -2.07 12.01 -2.39
N TRP A 99 -2.06 11.10 -3.37
CA TRP A 99 -2.75 9.82 -3.32
C TRP A 99 -1.83 8.71 -3.78
N PHE A 100 -1.89 7.57 -3.11
CA PHE A 100 -1.22 6.34 -3.49
C PHE A 100 -2.26 5.27 -3.81
N ASP A 101 -2.31 4.87 -5.08
CA ASP A 101 -3.07 3.73 -5.57
C ASP A 101 -2.07 2.65 -6.05
N PRO A 102 -1.89 1.55 -5.30
CA PRO A 102 -0.92 0.52 -5.68
C PRO A 102 -1.23 -0.13 -7.03
N SER A 103 -2.51 -0.30 -7.38
CA SER A 103 -2.90 -0.95 -8.64
C SER A 103 -2.47 -0.12 -9.84
N ASP A 104 -2.75 1.18 -9.80
CA ASP A 104 -2.41 2.10 -10.88
C ASP A 104 -0.89 2.33 -10.96
N GLU A 105 -0.24 2.58 -9.82
CA GLU A 105 1.19 2.89 -9.79
C GLU A 105 2.05 1.66 -10.15
N PHE A 106 1.70 0.44 -9.71
CA PHE A 106 2.43 -0.77 -10.09
C PHE A 106 2.25 -1.10 -11.57
N SER A 107 1.03 -0.92 -12.11
CA SER A 107 0.78 -1.08 -13.55
C SER A 107 1.64 -0.11 -14.38
N ALA A 108 1.76 1.14 -13.93
CA ALA A 108 2.59 2.15 -14.59
C ALA A 108 4.08 1.80 -14.54
N ILE A 109 4.59 1.37 -13.38
CA ILE A 109 5.99 0.94 -13.21
C ILE A 109 6.27 -0.27 -14.11
N ALA A 110 5.41 -1.28 -14.09
CA ALA A 110 5.56 -2.50 -14.90
C ALA A 110 5.68 -2.18 -16.39
N LYS A 111 4.84 -1.25 -16.90
CA LYS A 111 4.90 -0.76 -18.29
C LYS A 111 6.20 -0.01 -18.59
N ALA A 112 6.67 0.83 -17.66
CA ALA A 112 7.90 1.58 -17.82
C ALA A 112 9.14 0.68 -17.84
N THR A 113 9.19 -0.35 -16.99
CA THR A 113 10.31 -1.31 -16.92
C THR A 113 10.25 -2.37 -18.03
N GLY A 114 9.06 -2.69 -18.55
CA GLY A 114 8.87 -3.63 -19.65
C GLY A 114 9.23 -3.09 -21.04
N GLY A 115 9.52 -1.79 -21.16
CA GLY A 115 10.00 -1.16 -22.41
C GLY A 115 11.52 -1.09 -22.54
N ALA A 116 12.27 -1.62 -21.58
CA ALA A 116 13.74 -1.55 -21.52
C ALA A 116 14.43 -2.93 -21.68
N ALA A 117 13.79 -3.87 -22.37
CA ALA A 117 14.36 -5.17 -22.72
C ALA A 117 14.47 -5.33 -24.24
#